data_AF-A0A4U8VRX0-F1
#
_entry.id   AF-A0A4U8VRX0-F1
#
_cell.length_a   1.000
_cell.length_b   1.000
_cell.length_c   1.000
_cell.angle_alpha   90.00
_cell.angle_beta   90.00
_cell.angle_gamma   90.00
#
_symmetry.space_group_name_H-M   'P 1'
#
loop_
_entity.id
_entity.type
_entity.pdbx_description
1 polymer ?
#
loop_
_entity_poly.entity_id
_entity_poly.type
_entity_poly.pdbx_seq_one_letter_code
_entity_poly.pdbx_strand_id
1 'polypeptide(L)'
;MLARNGVSAVAEAAFQDKLWRPNLERVAEFAEIRIIHCTAPQHVLHDRIAHRAEHDTHRRAHNDTDLLAEIASGTRTAASFVRVTMDAAQMTVDTTDGYEPGLDAVARFVTAPGKRLGR
;
A
#
# COMPACT_ATOMS: atom_id res chain seq x y z
N MET A 1 7.93 1.64 -20.74
CA MET A 1 7.44 1.89 -19.35
C MET A 1 6.09 2.61 -19.46
N LEU A 2 5.01 2.09 -18.86
CA LEU A 2 3.62 2.53 -19.09
C LEU A 2 3.41 4.03 -18.88
N ALA A 3 3.86 4.58 -17.73
CA ALA A 3 3.70 5.99 -17.40
C ALA A 3 4.41 6.94 -18.40
N ARG A 4 5.59 6.54 -18.92
CA ARG A 4 6.30 7.33 -19.95
C ARG A 4 5.55 7.43 -21.27
N ASN A 5 4.57 6.55 -21.50
CA ASN A 5 3.71 6.54 -22.69
C ASN A 5 2.32 7.14 -22.40
N GLY A 6 2.16 7.88 -21.29
CA GLY A 6 0.90 8.53 -20.92
C GLY A 6 -0.16 7.59 -20.34
N VAL A 7 0.21 6.35 -19.98
CA VAL A 7 -0.72 5.39 -19.37
C VAL A 7 -0.69 5.53 -17.85
N SER A 8 -1.85 5.79 -17.24
CA SER A 8 -2.04 5.68 -15.79
C SER A 8 -1.98 4.22 -15.36
N ALA A 9 -1.26 3.91 -14.28
CA ALA A 9 -1.11 2.57 -13.75
C ALA A 9 -1.29 2.55 -12.23
N VAL A 10 -1.76 1.42 -11.71
CA VAL A 10 -1.80 1.13 -10.27
C VAL A 10 -0.71 0.11 -9.97
N ALA A 11 0.13 0.41 -8.99
CA ALA A 11 1.11 -0.53 -8.45
C ALA A 11 0.75 -0.83 -6.99
N GLU A 12 0.63 -2.11 -6.64
CA GLU A 12 0.27 -2.57 -5.31
C GLU A 12 1.39 -3.43 -4.74
N ALA A 13 1.85 -3.06 -3.55
CA ALA A 13 2.84 -3.79 -2.76
C ALA A 13 2.90 -3.18 -1.35
N ALA A 14 3.55 -3.89 -0.42
CA ALA A 14 3.98 -3.33 0.86
C ALA A 14 5.22 -2.44 0.69
N PHE A 15 5.06 -1.28 0.05
CA PHE A 15 6.14 -0.34 -0.24
C PHE A 15 6.77 0.21 1.06
N GLN A 16 7.86 -0.41 1.52
CA GLN A 16 8.66 0.11 2.62
C GLN A 16 9.49 1.31 2.19
N ASP A 17 9.41 2.38 2.96
CA ASP A 17 10.02 3.67 2.66
C ASP A 17 11.49 3.58 2.23
N LYS A 18 12.33 2.97 3.08
CA LYS A 18 13.78 2.84 2.87
C LYS A 18 14.14 2.19 1.53
N LEU A 19 13.33 1.24 1.07
CA LEU A 19 13.61 0.44 -0.13
C LEU A 19 13.07 1.08 -1.40
N TRP A 20 11.91 1.75 -1.29
CA TRP A 20 11.14 2.14 -2.47
C TRP A 20 11.19 3.64 -2.76
N ARG A 21 11.39 4.49 -1.75
CA ARG A 21 11.41 5.95 -1.95
C ARG A 21 12.39 6.38 -3.06
N PRO A 22 13.65 5.90 -3.13
CA PRO A 22 14.58 6.35 -4.18
C PRO A 22 14.17 5.97 -5.61
N ASN A 23 13.44 4.86 -5.76
CA ASN A 23 12.92 4.44 -7.07
C ASN A 23 11.67 5.23 -7.45
N LEU A 24 10.79 5.50 -6.48
CA LEU A 24 9.56 6.25 -6.69
C LEU A 24 9.85 7.74 -6.95
N GLU A 25 10.85 8.33 -6.31
CA GLU A 25 11.31 9.70 -6.60
C GLU A 25 11.74 9.85 -8.06
N ARG A 26 12.45 8.86 -8.62
CA ARG A 26 12.78 8.82 -10.06
C ARG A 26 11.55 8.71 -10.96
N VAL A 27 10.50 8.04 -10.52
CA VAL A 27 9.23 7.99 -11.27
C VAL A 27 8.52 9.34 -11.21
N ALA A 28 8.58 10.02 -10.07
CA ALA A 28 7.99 11.34 -9.86
C ALA A 28 8.57 12.41 -10.81
N GLU A 29 9.77 12.20 -11.37
CA GLU A 29 10.37 13.08 -12.38
C GLU A 29 9.54 13.17 -13.68
N PHE A 30 8.75 12.14 -14.00
CA PHE A 30 8.01 12.07 -15.27
C PHE A 30 6.56 11.58 -15.13
N ALA A 31 6.10 11.31 -13.92
CA ALA A 31 4.73 10.88 -13.64
C ALA A 31 4.24 11.46 -12.33
N GLU A 32 2.97 11.84 -12.27
CA GLU A 32 2.35 12.23 -11.01
C GLU A 32 2.03 10.99 -10.18
N ILE A 33 2.51 10.96 -8.94
CA ILE A 33 2.27 9.87 -8.00
C ILE A 33 1.18 10.27 -7.01
N ARG A 34 0.25 9.34 -6.78
CA ARG A 34 -0.73 9.37 -5.69
C ARG A 34 -0.54 8.12 -4.84
N ILE A 35 -0.48 8.28 -3.53
CA ILE A 35 -0.24 7.18 -2.58
C ILE A 35 -1.52 6.89 -1.82
N ILE A 36 -1.99 5.64 -1.88
CA ILE A 36 -3.06 5.14 -1.02
C ILE A 36 -2.42 4.20 0.00
N HIS A 37 -2.62 4.48 1.27
CA HIS A 37 -2.16 3.64 2.37
C HIS A 37 -3.35 2.95 3.03
N CYS A 38 -3.50 1.66 2.78
CA CYS A 38 -4.52 0.85 3.44
C CYS A 38 -4.07 0.46 4.85
N THR A 39 -4.92 0.71 5.84
CA THR A 39 -4.65 0.39 7.25
C THR A 39 -5.72 -0.51 7.82
N ALA A 40 -5.39 -1.25 8.88
CA ALA A 40 -6.33 -1.90 9.78
C ALA A 40 -5.63 -2.13 11.14
N PRO A 41 -6.38 -2.30 12.24
CA PRO A 41 -5.82 -2.70 13.53
C PRO A 41 -5.04 -4.01 13.45
N GLN A 42 -4.04 -4.15 14.32
CA GLN A 42 -3.17 -5.34 14.39
C GLN A 42 -3.95 -6.65 14.48
N HIS A 43 -5.01 -6.70 15.29
CA HIS A 43 -5.81 -7.91 15.47
C HIS A 43 -6.53 -8.30 14.17
N VAL A 44 -7.10 -7.34 13.44
CA VAL A 44 -7.75 -7.57 12.15
C VAL A 44 -6.75 -8.07 11.11
N LEU A 45 -5.54 -7.49 11.08
CA LEU A 45 -4.47 -7.95 10.18
C LEU A 45 -4.06 -9.38 10.50
N HIS A 46 -3.85 -9.70 11.77
CA HIS A 46 -3.53 -11.05 12.23
C HIS A 46 -4.59 -12.06 11.78
N ASP A 47 -5.86 -11.78 12.05
CA ASP A 47 -6.97 -12.70 11.72
C ASP A 47 -7.08 -12.93 10.21
N ARG A 48 -6.87 -11.88 9.40
CA ARG A 48 -6.84 -11.98 7.93
C ARG A 48 -5.66 -12.80 7.43
N ILE A 49 -4.48 -12.66 8.03
CA ILE A 49 -3.29 -13.46 7.66
C ILE A 49 -3.53 -14.93 8.01
N ALA A 50 -3.99 -15.21 9.24
CA ALA A 50 -4.26 -16.57 9.71
C ALA A 50 -5.32 -17.25 8.83
N HIS A 51 -6.43 -16.57 8.55
CA HIS A 51 -7.48 -17.10 7.69
C HIS A 51 -6.97 -17.43 6.28
N ARG A 52 -6.19 -16.53 5.66
CA ARG A 52 -5.60 -16.76 4.33
C ARG A 52 -4.59 -17.90 4.32
N ALA A 53 -3.73 -17.99 5.34
CA ALA A 53 -2.74 -19.06 5.44
C ALA A 53 -3.41 -20.45 5.51
N GLU A 54 -4.58 -20.53 6.15
CA GLU A 54 -5.35 -21.76 6.25
C GLU A 54 -6.16 -22.10 4.98
N HIS A 55 -6.76 -21.09 4.34
CA HIS A 55 -7.78 -21.32 3.30
C HIS A 55 -7.32 -21.07 1.85
N ASP A 56 -6.26 -20.31 1.64
CA ASP A 56 -5.75 -19.98 0.31
C ASP A 56 -4.47 -20.76 0.01
N THR A 57 -4.60 -21.79 -0.83
CA THR A 57 -3.48 -22.67 -1.20
C THR A 57 -2.30 -21.93 -1.84
N HIS A 58 -2.52 -20.76 -2.46
CA HIS A 58 -1.45 -19.93 -3.02
C HIS A 58 -0.53 -19.37 -1.92
N ARG A 59 -1.05 -19.19 -0.70
CA ARG A 59 -0.31 -18.67 0.45
C ARG A 59 0.81 -19.59 0.92
N ARG A 60 0.83 -20.86 0.50
CA ARG A 60 1.94 -21.79 0.78
C ARG A 60 3.30 -21.33 0.22
N ALA A 61 3.29 -20.48 -0.81
CA ALA A 61 4.52 -19.87 -1.35
C ALA A 61 4.98 -18.63 -0.58
N HIS A 62 4.19 -18.16 0.39
CA HIS A 62 4.46 -16.98 1.20
C HIS A 62 4.88 -17.38 2.62
N ASN A 63 5.69 -16.52 3.27
CA ASN A 63 6.19 -16.77 4.62
C ASN A 63 5.18 -16.37 5.73
N ASP A 64 3.94 -16.85 5.62
CA ASP A 64 2.87 -16.46 6.56
C ASP A 64 3.06 -17.09 7.93
N THR A 65 3.63 -18.29 8.01
CA THR A 65 3.89 -18.98 9.28
C THR A 65 4.84 -18.19 10.18
N ASP A 66 6.00 -17.77 9.66
CA ASP A 66 6.96 -16.98 10.44
C ASP A 66 6.37 -15.60 10.78
N LEU A 67 5.65 -14.97 9.84
CA LEU A 67 4.97 -13.70 10.08
C LEU A 67 3.97 -13.79 11.24
N LEU A 68 3.17 -14.86 11.32
CA LEU A 68 2.24 -15.07 12.44
C LEU A 68 2.99 -15.29 13.75
N ALA A 69 4.10 -16.04 13.75
CA ALA A 69 4.94 -16.23 14.94
C ALA A 69 5.59 -14.92 15.43
N GLU A 70 6.05 -14.08 14.51
CA GLU A 70 6.60 -12.75 14.81
C GLU A 70 5.53 -11.82 15.40
N ILE A 71 4.32 -11.87 14.86
CA ILE A 71 3.18 -11.13 15.42
C ILE A 71 2.84 -11.62 16.82
N ALA A 72 2.73 -12.94 17.02
CA ALA A 72 2.39 -13.53 18.31
C ALA A 72 3.45 -13.25 19.39
N SER A 73 4.72 -13.18 19.01
CA SER A 73 5.83 -12.80 19.90
C SER A 73 5.99 -11.29 20.10
N GLY A 74 5.21 -10.47 19.39
CA GLY A 74 5.28 -9.01 19.44
C GLY A 74 6.51 -8.40 18.76
N THR A 75 7.32 -9.22 18.09
CA THR A 75 8.54 -8.78 17.37
C THR A 75 8.20 -8.06 16.07
N ARG A 76 7.03 -8.34 15.48
CA ARG A 76 6.47 -7.58 14.36
C ARG A 76 5.08 -7.05 14.70
N THR A 77 4.87 -5.77 14.43
CA THR A 77 3.56 -5.10 14.56
C THR A 77 3.26 -4.27 13.32
N ALA A 78 1.99 -3.96 13.07
CA ALA A 78 1.58 -3.02 12.03
C ALA A 78 2.29 -1.66 12.16
N ALA A 79 2.54 -1.21 13.40
CA ALA A 79 3.25 0.03 13.69
C ALA A 79 4.73 0.01 13.26
N SER A 80 5.34 -1.17 13.10
CA SER A 80 6.71 -1.30 12.57
C SER A 80 6.83 -1.02 11.07
N PHE A 81 5.71 -1.00 10.34
CA PHE A 81 5.70 -0.67 8.92
C PHE A 81 5.93 0.82 8.69
N VAL A 82 7.04 1.15 8.02
CA VAL A 82 7.36 2.53 7.64
C VAL A 82 6.83 2.80 6.23
N ARG A 83 5.70 3.51 6.14
CA ARG A 83 5.09 3.96 4.87
C ARG A 83 6.02 4.89 4.10
N VAL A 84 5.95 4.84 2.77
CA VAL A 84 6.65 5.80 1.90
C VAL A 84 6.27 7.23 2.27
N THR A 85 7.29 8.05 2.51
CA THR A 85 7.15 9.49 2.76
C THR A 85 7.81 10.27 1.64
N MET A 86 7.01 10.98 0.84
CA MET A 86 7.47 11.84 -0.25
C MET A 86 6.44 12.94 -0.53
N ASP A 87 6.84 13.96 -1.28
CA ASP A 87 5.95 15.02 -1.75
C ASP A 87 5.05 14.51 -2.89
N ALA A 88 4.04 13.74 -2.50
CA ALA A 88 3.01 13.19 -3.37
C ALA A 88 1.66 13.35 -2.66
N ALA A 89 0.56 13.44 -3.42
CA ALA A 89 -0.76 13.41 -2.81
C ALA A 89 -0.99 12.05 -2.13
N GLN A 90 -1.50 12.04 -0.90
CA GLN A 90 -1.66 10.82 -0.12
C GLN A 90 -3.06 10.72 0.49
N MET A 91 -3.58 9.50 0.57
CA MET A 91 -4.83 9.14 1.25
C MET A 91 -4.58 7.91 2.12
N THR A 92 -5.08 7.94 3.35
CA THR A 92 -5.15 6.74 4.19
C THR A 92 -6.57 6.17 4.07
N VAL A 93 -6.68 4.85 3.91
CA VAL A 93 -7.96 4.14 3.83
C VAL A 93 -7.97 3.07 4.92
N ASP A 94 -8.81 3.26 5.93
CA ASP A 94 -9.09 2.21 6.89
C ASP A 94 -9.88 1.10 6.20
N THR A 95 -9.39 -0.12 6.34
CA THR A 95 -9.95 -1.34 5.76
C THR A 95 -10.47 -2.29 6.82
N THR A 96 -10.66 -1.83 8.06
CA THR A 96 -11.14 -2.63 9.20
C THR A 96 -12.45 -3.32 8.88
N ASP A 97 -13.44 -2.53 8.48
CA ASP A 97 -14.79 -2.98 8.12
C ASP A 97 -15.26 -2.25 6.86
N GLY A 98 -14.96 -2.82 5.69
CA GLY A 98 -15.14 -2.15 4.41
C GLY A 98 -14.00 -1.19 4.07
N TYR A 99 -14.31 -0.08 3.40
CA TYR A 99 -13.34 0.96 3.04
C TYR A 99 -13.80 2.30 3.62
N GLU A 100 -12.95 2.94 4.43
CA GLU A 100 -13.18 4.27 4.95
C GLU A 100 -11.94 5.16 4.73
N PRO A 101 -12.00 6.13 3.80
CA PRO A 101 -13.16 6.52 3.01
C PRO A 101 -13.53 5.48 1.93
N GLY A 102 -14.80 5.45 1.53
CA GLY A 102 -15.33 4.49 0.56
C GLY A 102 -14.72 4.60 -0.85
N LEU A 103 -14.98 3.59 -1.69
CA LEU A 103 -14.40 3.48 -3.03
C LEU A 103 -14.67 4.69 -3.93
N ASP A 104 -15.81 5.38 -3.80
CA ASP A 104 -16.09 6.61 -4.56
C ASP A 104 -15.15 7.77 -4.20
N ALA A 105 -14.72 7.86 -2.94
CA ALA A 105 -13.74 8.84 -2.52
C ALA A 105 -12.34 8.47 -3.03
N VAL A 106 -11.99 7.18 -2.99
CA VAL A 106 -10.74 6.66 -3.56
C VAL A 106 -10.68 6.93 -5.06
N ALA A 107 -11.76 6.65 -5.80
CA ALA A 107 -11.89 6.90 -7.22
C ALA A 107 -11.69 8.39 -7.53
N ARG A 108 -12.41 9.28 -6.84
CA ARG A 108 -12.25 10.73 -7.00
C ARG A 108 -10.83 11.20 -6.71
N PHE A 109 -10.16 10.63 -5.70
CA PHE A 109 -8.77 10.95 -5.38
C PHE A 109 -7.82 10.56 -6.50
N VAL A 110 -7.93 9.34 -7.05
CA VAL A 110 -7.02 8.87 -8.12
C VAL A 110 -7.29 9.55 -9.46
N THR A 111 -8.51 10.01 -9.73
CA THR A 111 -8.88 10.70 -10.98
C THR A 111 -8.84 12.23 -10.89
N ALA A 112 -8.52 12.81 -9.72
CA ALA A 112 -8.42 14.26 -9.57
C ALA A 112 -7.38 14.83 -10.56
N PRO A 113 -7.65 15.96 -11.24
CA PRO A 113 -6.67 16.55 -12.16
C PRO A 113 -5.33 16.80 -11.47
N GLY A 114 -4.26 16.42 -12.16
CA GLY A 114 -2.91 16.57 -11.62
C GLY A 114 -2.42 18.01 -11.56
N LYS A 115 -1.45 18.27 -10.68
CA LYS A 115 -0.66 19.51 -10.80
C LYS A 115 0.08 19.46 -12.14
N ARG A 116 -0.17 20.44 -13.02
CA ARG A 116 0.63 20.59 -14.24
C ARG A 116 2.09 20.77 -13.85
N LEU A 117 2.93 19.79 -14.15
CA LEU A 117 4.38 19.96 -14.17
C LEU A 117 4.66 21.08 -15.19
N GLY A 118 5.26 22.18 -14.72
CA GLY A 118 5.63 23.31 -15.58
C GLY A 118 6.48 22.82 -16.74
N ARG A 119 6.15 23.30 -17.95
CA ARG A 119 7.06 23.20 -19.09
C ARG A 119 8.19 24.21 -18.94
#